data_AF-A0A375HP79-F1
#
_entry.id   AF-A0A375HP79-F1
#
_cell.length_a   1.000
_cell.length_b   1.000
_cell.length_c   1.000
_cell.angle_alpha   90.00
_cell.angle_beta   90.00
_cell.angle_gamma   90.00
#
_symmetry.space_group_name_H-M   'P 1'
#
loop_
_entity.id
_entity.type
_entity.pdbx_description
1 polymer ?
#
loop_
_entity_poly.entity_id
_entity_poly.type
_entity_poly.pdbx_seq_one_letter_code
_entity_poly.pdbx_strand_id
1 'polypeptide(L)'
;MRLLGVPLWKVPAITIEVRRLMHERIAQVSLFPNVAKTLNALARRGISLAVATSNDEAVVRTILGPAVCERIGHFSCGISMFGKTRKLRALVSSAGVRPDEALYVGDEIRDAQAASAAGMAFRGVAWGYTAAAALQLHCATPLLASPQDLLDLSRT
;
A
#
# COMPACT_ATOMS: atom_id res chain seq x y z
N MET A 1 18.41 -1.72 14.93
CA MET A 1 17.86 -2.91 14.26
C MET A 1 18.57 -4.17 14.72
N ARG A 2 18.24 -4.64 15.93
CA ARG A 2 18.77 -5.86 16.56
C ARG A 2 17.58 -6.65 17.12
N LEU A 3 16.52 -6.81 16.33
CA LEU A 3 15.25 -7.35 16.83
C LEU A 3 15.25 -8.89 16.96
N LEU A 4 16.22 -9.60 16.36
CA LEU A 4 16.24 -11.08 16.32
C LEU A 4 17.63 -11.71 16.54
N GLY A 5 18.68 -10.94 16.85
CA GLY A 5 20.03 -11.48 17.07
C GLY A 5 20.69 -12.12 15.83
N VAL A 6 20.17 -11.86 14.62
CA VAL A 6 20.61 -12.51 13.39
C VAL A 6 21.84 -11.79 12.78
N PRO A 7 22.92 -12.51 12.42
CA PRO A 7 24.04 -11.95 11.67
C PRO A 7 23.61 -11.41 10.30
N LEU A 8 24.11 -10.23 9.90
CA LEU A 8 23.71 -9.55 8.66
C LEU A 8 23.90 -10.40 7.39
N TRP A 9 24.91 -11.26 7.36
CA TRP A 9 25.15 -12.17 6.23
C TRP A 9 24.09 -13.28 6.09
N LYS A 10 23.33 -13.58 7.16
CA LYS A 10 22.19 -14.53 7.10
C LYS A 10 20.89 -13.87 6.65
N VAL A 11 20.82 -12.53 6.65
CA VAL A 11 19.61 -11.78 6.31
C VAL A 11 19.12 -12.07 4.88
N PRO A 12 19.98 -12.17 3.84
CA PRO A 12 19.51 -12.53 2.50
C PRO A 12 18.83 -13.91 2.46
N ALA A 13 19.45 -14.93 3.05
CA ALA A 13 18.90 -16.29 3.09
C ALA A 13 17.57 -16.34 3.87
N ILE A 14 17.50 -15.66 5.01
CA ILE A 14 16.26 -15.57 5.80
C ILE A 14 15.18 -14.80 5.04
N THR A 15 15.52 -13.75 4.32
CA THR A 15 14.55 -12.99 3.52
C THR A 15 13.94 -13.85 2.41
N ILE A 16 14.76 -14.66 1.74
CA ILE A 16 14.30 -15.61 0.71
C ILE A 16 13.34 -16.63 1.33
N GLU A 17 13.71 -17.21 2.47
CA GLU A 17 12.89 -18.24 3.13
C GLU A 17 11.58 -17.69 3.70
N VAL A 18 11.60 -16.50 4.30
CA VAL A 18 10.38 -15.80 4.74
C VAL A 18 9.46 -15.49 3.57
N ARG A 19 10.02 -15.06 2.42
CA ARG A 19 9.22 -14.86 1.19
C ARG A 19 8.61 -16.18 0.71
N ARG A 20 9.36 -17.29 0.74
CA ARG A 20 8.84 -18.63 0.36
C ARG A 20 7.68 -19.05 1.26
N LEU A 21 7.84 -18.98 2.58
CA LEU A 21 6.79 -19.34 3.54
C LEU A 21 5.56 -18.43 3.44
N MET A 22 5.75 -17.14 3.17
CA MET A 22 4.66 -16.20 2.90
C MET A 22 3.90 -16.57 1.62
N HIS A 23 4.61 -16.97 0.55
CA HIS A 23 3.98 -17.47 -0.68
C HIS A 23 3.18 -18.76 -0.44
N GLU A 24 3.69 -19.70 0.35
CA GLU A 24 2.99 -20.95 0.65
C GLU A 24 1.71 -20.76 1.47
N ARG A 25 1.67 -19.71 2.31
CA ARG A 25 0.50 -19.37 3.13
C ARG A 25 -0.35 -18.27 2.53
N ILE A 26 -0.08 -17.84 1.30
CA ILE A 26 -0.79 -16.72 0.68
C ILE A 26 -2.28 -16.98 0.53
N ALA A 27 -2.68 -18.24 0.32
CA ALA A 27 -4.08 -18.64 0.22
C ALA A 27 -4.85 -18.41 1.53
N GLN A 28 -4.16 -18.21 2.65
CA GLN A 28 -4.75 -17.89 3.95
C GLN A 28 -4.85 -16.37 4.17
N VAL A 29 -4.21 -15.56 3.32
CA VAL A 29 -4.29 -14.10 3.37
C VAL A 29 -5.48 -13.64 2.55
N SER A 30 -6.45 -13.04 3.22
CA SER A 30 -7.62 -12.44 2.60
C SER A 30 -7.57 -10.92 2.69
N LEU A 31 -8.21 -10.24 1.75
CA LEU A 31 -8.45 -8.82 1.86
C LEU A 31 -9.26 -8.52 3.13
N PHE A 32 -8.98 -7.37 3.75
CA PHE A 32 -9.85 -6.86 4.80
C PHE A 32 -11.29 -6.71 4.29
N PRO A 33 -12.30 -6.87 5.17
CA PRO A 33 -13.69 -6.69 4.81
C PRO A 33 -13.91 -5.38 4.04
N ASN A 34 -14.72 -5.44 2.98
CA ASN A 34 -15.11 -4.30 2.14
C ASN A 34 -14.01 -3.66 1.28
N VAL A 35 -12.75 -4.09 1.31
CA VAL A 35 -11.69 -3.52 0.43
C VAL A 35 -12.05 -3.69 -1.04
N ALA A 36 -12.34 -4.92 -1.49
CA ALA A 36 -12.69 -5.18 -2.89
C ALA A 36 -13.91 -4.36 -3.36
N LYS A 37 -14.97 -4.31 -2.53
CA LYS A 37 -16.18 -3.53 -2.81
C LYS A 37 -15.88 -2.04 -2.94
N THR A 38 -15.04 -1.51 -2.06
CA THR A 38 -14.64 -0.10 -2.05
C THR A 38 -13.82 0.26 -3.29
N LEU A 39 -12.79 -0.53 -3.62
CA LEU A 39 -11.97 -0.30 -4.82
C LEU A 39 -12.83 -0.33 -6.10
N ASN A 40 -13.75 -1.29 -6.20
CA ASN A 40 -14.70 -1.36 -7.31
C ASN A 40 -15.64 -0.15 -7.38
N ALA A 41 -16.03 0.43 -6.24
CA ALA A 41 -16.86 1.62 -6.22
C ALA A 41 -16.07 2.87 -6.60
N LEU A 42 -14.81 3.00 -6.17
CA LEU A 42 -13.92 4.09 -6.57
C LEU A 42 -13.65 4.06 -8.08
N ALA A 43 -13.30 2.90 -8.63
CA ALA A 43 -13.08 2.74 -10.07
C ALA A 43 -14.33 3.08 -10.90
N ARG A 44 -15.53 2.70 -10.44
CA ARG A 44 -16.79 3.08 -11.10
C ARG A 44 -17.09 4.57 -11.07
N ARG A 45 -16.46 5.33 -10.17
CA ARG A 45 -16.54 6.80 -10.12
C ARG A 45 -15.48 7.48 -11.00
N GLY A 46 -14.73 6.71 -11.80
CA GLY A 46 -13.69 7.24 -12.68
C GLY A 46 -12.35 7.53 -11.99
N ILE A 47 -12.16 7.05 -10.76
CA ILE A 47 -10.91 7.26 -10.03
C ILE A 47 -9.88 6.23 -10.48
N SER A 48 -8.74 6.70 -10.97
CA SER A 48 -7.60 5.85 -11.32
C SER A 48 -7.00 5.22 -10.08
N LEU A 49 -6.84 3.90 -10.10
CA LEU A 49 -6.28 3.12 -8.99
C LEU A 49 -4.91 2.56 -9.35
N ALA A 50 -4.00 2.61 -8.37
CA ALA A 50 -2.67 2.04 -8.48
C ALA A 50 -2.26 1.38 -7.16
N VAL A 51 -1.40 0.36 -7.24
CA VAL A 51 -0.83 -0.32 -6.07
C VAL A 51 0.66 -0.05 -6.00
N ALA A 52 1.15 0.41 -4.84
CA ALA A 52 2.59 0.58 -4.57
C ALA A 52 2.98 -0.17 -3.30
N THR A 53 3.78 -1.23 -3.43
CA THR A 53 4.13 -2.12 -2.30
C THR A 53 5.53 -2.73 -2.42
N SER A 54 6.09 -3.15 -1.29
CA SER A 54 7.30 -3.96 -1.22
C SER A 54 7.08 -5.45 -1.48
N ASN A 55 5.81 -5.89 -1.49
CA ASN A 55 5.45 -7.27 -1.83
C ASN A 55 5.63 -7.57 -3.31
N ASP A 56 5.76 -8.85 -3.64
CA ASP A 56 5.86 -9.32 -5.02
C ASP A 56 4.52 -9.17 -5.75
N GLU A 57 4.55 -8.87 -7.04
CA GLU A 57 3.32 -8.57 -7.79
C GLU A 57 2.39 -9.78 -7.88
N ALA A 58 2.95 -10.99 -8.03
CA ALA A 58 2.18 -12.23 -8.05
C ALA A 58 1.36 -12.38 -6.76
N VAL A 59 1.96 -12.10 -5.60
CA VAL A 59 1.31 -12.12 -4.29
C VAL A 59 0.12 -11.17 -4.25
N VAL A 60 0.36 -9.92 -4.66
CA VAL A 60 -0.66 -8.87 -4.67
C VAL A 60 -1.83 -9.26 -5.57
N ARG A 61 -1.55 -9.76 -6.78
CA ARG A 61 -2.58 -10.15 -7.74
C ARG A 61 -3.41 -11.33 -7.24
N THR A 62 -2.78 -12.32 -6.61
CA THR A 62 -3.48 -13.45 -5.99
C THR A 62 -4.44 -12.99 -4.90
N ILE A 63 -4.00 -12.10 -4.00
CA ILE A 63 -4.83 -11.60 -2.89
C ILE A 63 -5.95 -10.69 -3.38
N LEU A 64 -5.69 -9.81 -4.35
CA LEU A 64 -6.71 -8.92 -4.91
C LEU A 64 -7.77 -9.70 -5.71
N GLY A 65 -7.37 -10.80 -6.34
CA GLY A 65 -8.20 -11.55 -7.27
C GLY A 65 -8.39 -10.83 -8.62
N PRO A 66 -8.81 -11.57 -9.65
CA PRO A 66 -8.86 -11.06 -11.02
C PRO A 66 -9.78 -9.84 -11.18
N ALA A 67 -10.99 -9.89 -10.60
CA ALA A 67 -11.98 -8.83 -10.74
C ALA A 67 -11.52 -7.47 -10.18
N VAL A 68 -10.74 -7.45 -9.09
CA VAL A 68 -10.18 -6.21 -8.55
C VAL A 68 -8.94 -5.79 -9.33
N CYS A 69 -8.10 -6.75 -9.75
CA CYS A 69 -6.93 -6.46 -10.57
C CYS A 69 -7.27 -5.73 -11.88
N GLU A 70 -8.38 -6.07 -12.52
CA GLU A 70 -8.89 -5.37 -13.72
C GLU A 70 -9.18 -3.88 -13.49
N ARG A 71 -9.37 -3.46 -12.24
CA ARG A 71 -9.59 -2.05 -11.86
C ARG A 71 -8.32 -1.30 -11.53
N ILE A 72 -7.19 -1.98 -11.39
CA ILE A 72 -5.91 -1.37 -11.06
C ILE A 72 -5.14 -1.11 -12.36
N GLY A 73 -4.94 0.17 -12.68
CA GLY A 73 -4.22 0.57 -13.90
C GLY A 73 -2.71 0.38 -13.81
N HIS A 74 -2.15 0.47 -12.60
CA HIS A 74 -0.71 0.42 -12.40
C HIS A 74 -0.31 -0.37 -11.14
N PHE A 75 0.71 -1.22 -11.29
CA PHE A 75 1.33 -1.95 -10.19
C PHE A 75 2.80 -1.54 -10.06
N SER A 76 3.20 -1.10 -8.88
CA SER A 76 4.58 -0.82 -8.49
C SER A 76 4.92 -1.73 -7.32
N CYS A 77 5.33 -2.96 -7.64
CA CYS A 77 5.61 -4.01 -6.66
C CYS A 77 7.12 -4.21 -6.46
N GLY A 78 7.51 -4.96 -5.43
CA GLY A 78 8.91 -5.24 -5.11
C GLY A 78 9.73 -4.01 -4.71
N ILE A 79 9.06 -2.95 -4.24
CA ILE A 79 9.72 -1.71 -3.85
C ILE A 79 10.63 -1.97 -2.64
N SER A 80 11.92 -1.63 -2.76
CA SER A 80 12.83 -1.70 -1.62
C SER A 80 12.36 -0.78 -0.49
N MET A 81 12.62 -1.18 0.76
CA MET A 81 12.14 -0.45 1.93
C MET A 81 12.54 1.04 1.99
N PHE A 82 13.61 1.42 1.30
CA PHE A 82 14.12 2.80 1.24
C PHE A 82 13.87 3.48 -0.12
N GLY A 83 13.20 2.81 -1.06
CA GLY A 83 12.97 3.29 -2.42
C GLY A 83 11.55 3.80 -2.72
N LYS A 84 10.64 3.80 -1.73
CA LYS A 84 9.21 4.13 -1.93
C LYS A 84 9.01 5.51 -2.57
N THR A 85 9.68 6.56 -2.12
CA THR A 85 9.51 7.92 -2.68
C THR A 85 9.75 7.99 -4.18
N ARG A 86 10.87 7.42 -4.67
CA ARG A 86 11.20 7.43 -6.11
C ARG A 86 10.17 6.63 -6.92
N LYS A 87 9.73 5.50 -6.38
CA LYS A 87 8.73 4.63 -7.02
C LYS A 87 7.36 5.27 -7.06
N LEU A 88 6.95 5.99 -6.01
CA LEU A 88 5.71 6.77 -5.99
C LEU A 88 5.73 7.88 -7.05
N ARG A 89 6.82 8.65 -7.15
CA ARG A 89 6.99 9.67 -8.20
C ARG A 89 6.93 9.07 -9.61
N ALA A 90 7.60 7.95 -9.82
CA ALA A 90 7.57 7.24 -11.10
C ALA A 90 6.16 6.71 -11.42
N LEU A 91 5.43 6.21 -10.42
CA LEU A 91 4.08 5.70 -10.57
C LEU A 91 3.10 6.79 -11.02
N VAL A 92 3.05 7.93 -10.31
CA VAL A 92 2.17 9.05 -10.68
C VAL A 92 2.54 9.62 -12.05
N SER A 93 3.83 9.72 -12.36
CA SER A 93 4.30 10.15 -13.68
C SER A 93 3.86 9.17 -14.79
N SER A 94 3.94 7.86 -14.55
CA SER A 94 3.48 6.83 -15.51
C SER A 94 1.96 6.82 -15.70
N ALA A 95 1.22 7.27 -14.68
CA ALA A 95 -0.22 7.44 -14.73
C ALA A 95 -0.64 8.79 -15.32
N GLY A 96 0.31 9.66 -15.69
CA GLY A 96 0.05 10.98 -16.27
C GLY A 96 -0.55 11.99 -15.30
N VAL A 97 -0.40 11.79 -13.99
CA VAL A 97 -0.95 12.69 -12.95
C VAL A 97 0.16 13.38 -12.17
N ARG A 98 -0.11 14.59 -11.68
CA ARG A 98 0.83 15.31 -10.82
C ARG A 98 0.80 14.71 -9.40
N PRO A 99 1.92 14.74 -8.64
CA PRO A 99 1.93 14.20 -7.29
C PRO A 99 0.87 14.79 -6.35
N ASP A 100 0.57 16.09 -6.48
CA ASP A 100 -0.45 16.79 -5.68
C ASP A 100 -1.89 16.49 -6.10
N GLU A 101 -2.09 15.84 -7.25
CA GLU A 101 -3.39 15.32 -7.70
C GLU A 101 -3.63 13.87 -7.25
N ALA A 102 -2.64 13.27 -6.58
CA ALA A 102 -2.69 11.89 -6.15
C ALA A 102 -2.74 11.76 -4.62
N LEU A 103 -3.62 10.85 -4.16
CA LEU A 103 -3.75 10.48 -2.76
C LEU A 103 -3.08 9.13 -2.51
N TYR A 104 -2.07 9.09 -1.64
CA TYR A 104 -1.50 7.83 -1.16
C TYR A 104 -2.22 7.37 0.10
N VAL A 105 -2.68 6.11 0.09
CA VAL A 105 -3.38 5.48 1.21
C VAL A 105 -2.51 4.34 1.74
N GLY A 106 -2.24 4.33 3.05
CA GLY A 106 -1.37 3.33 3.64
C GLY A 106 -1.54 3.22 5.16
N ASP A 107 -0.90 2.22 5.73
CA ASP A 107 -0.98 1.87 7.14
C ASP A 107 0.38 1.93 7.85
N GLU A 108 1.47 2.21 7.13
CA GLU A 108 2.80 2.40 7.73
C GLU A 108 3.15 3.89 7.90
N ILE A 109 3.89 4.21 8.96
CA ILE A 109 4.54 5.53 9.12
C ILE A 109 5.45 5.85 7.92
N ARG A 110 6.06 4.80 7.35
CA ARG A 110 6.94 4.90 6.17
C ARG A 110 6.18 5.30 4.91
N ASP A 111 4.88 5.02 4.84
CA ASP A 111 4.01 5.46 3.75
C ASP A 111 3.74 6.96 3.85
N ALA A 112 3.43 7.45 5.04
CA ALA A 112 3.27 8.88 5.31
C ALA A 112 4.53 9.67 4.93
N GLN A 113 5.70 9.19 5.36
CA GLN A 113 6.99 9.79 5.02
C GLN A 113 7.27 9.75 3.51
N ALA A 114 7.01 8.61 2.86
CA ALA A 114 7.26 8.45 1.43
C ALA A 114 6.35 9.34 0.58
N ALA A 115 5.07 9.45 0.93
CA ALA A 115 4.10 10.32 0.26
C ALA A 115 4.48 11.80 0.41
N SER A 116 4.77 12.24 1.64
CA SER A 116 5.21 13.61 1.91
C SER A 116 6.47 13.95 1.10
N ALA A 117 7.48 13.09 1.10
CA ALA A 117 8.69 13.28 0.29
C ALA A 117 8.42 13.20 -1.22
N ALA A 118 7.34 12.53 -1.65
CA ALA A 118 6.93 12.46 -3.05
C ALA A 118 6.11 13.68 -3.50
N GLY A 119 5.70 14.56 -2.57
CA GLY A 119 4.79 15.67 -2.84
C GLY A 119 3.33 15.24 -2.99
N MET A 120 2.96 14.10 -2.43
CA MET A 120 1.60 13.54 -2.49
C MET A 120 0.87 13.73 -1.16
N ALA A 121 -0.45 13.88 -1.23
CA ALA A 121 -1.29 13.81 -0.04
C ALA A 121 -1.29 12.38 0.53
N PHE A 122 -1.42 12.25 1.85
CA PHE A 122 -1.46 10.96 2.53
C PHE A 122 -2.72 10.79 3.39
N ARG A 123 -3.34 9.61 3.32
CA ARG A 123 -4.39 9.17 4.25
C ARG A 123 -4.01 7.85 4.90
N GLY A 124 -3.85 7.89 6.22
CA GLY A 124 -3.61 6.71 7.03
C GLY A 124 -4.89 5.93 7.30
N VAL A 125 -4.77 4.61 7.45
CA VAL A 125 -5.89 3.71 7.78
C VAL A 125 -5.69 3.06 9.16
N ALA A 126 -6.77 2.88 9.91
CA ALA A 126 -6.72 2.36 11.29
C ALA A 126 -6.79 0.83 11.38
N TRP A 127 -7.12 0.12 10.28
CA TRP A 127 -7.31 -1.33 10.24
C TRP A 127 -6.08 -2.12 9.78
N GLY A 128 -4.92 -1.45 9.61
CA GLY A 128 -3.69 -2.04 9.10
C GLY A 128 -2.68 -2.46 10.18
N TYR A 129 -1.42 -2.54 9.79
CA TYR A 129 -0.30 -3.06 10.57
C TYR A 129 0.16 -2.15 11.71
N THR A 130 0.33 -0.85 11.45
CA THR A 130 0.79 0.08 12.49
C THR A 130 -0.34 0.38 13.47
N ALA A 131 -0.03 0.39 14.77
CA ALA A 131 -0.98 0.84 15.78
C ALA A 131 -1.54 2.22 15.43
N ALA A 132 -2.87 2.34 15.39
CA ALA A 132 -3.56 3.55 14.93
C ALA A 132 -3.08 4.82 15.65
N ALA A 133 -2.92 4.77 16.97
CA ALA A 133 -2.42 5.91 17.75
C ALA A 133 -1.01 6.36 17.31
N ALA A 134 -0.13 5.43 16.95
CA ALA A 134 1.21 5.75 16.46
C ALA A 134 1.18 6.34 15.05
N LEU A 135 0.39 5.76 14.14
CA LEU A 135 0.26 6.26 12.77
C LEU A 135 -0.35 7.67 12.73
N GLN A 136 -1.35 7.94 13.59
CA GLN A 136 -2.02 9.25 13.65
C GLN A 136 -1.06 10.40 13.92
N LEU A 137 0.02 10.19 14.68
CA LEU A 137 1.05 11.20 14.95
C LEU A 137 1.79 11.66 13.68
N HIS A 138 1.70 10.89 12.59
CA HIS A 138 2.31 11.18 11.30
C HIS A 138 1.29 11.62 10.24
N CYS A 139 0.03 11.82 10.63
CA CYS A 139 -1.06 12.20 9.73
C CYS A 139 -1.65 13.57 10.13
N ALA A 140 -1.79 14.48 9.16
CA ALA A 140 -2.43 15.77 9.37
C ALA A 140 -3.96 15.67 9.51
N THR A 141 -4.56 14.57 9.03
CA THR A 141 -5.99 14.30 9.07
C THR A 141 -6.28 13.03 9.89
N PRO A 142 -7.49 12.87 10.44
CA PRO A 142 -7.87 11.64 11.12
C PRO A 142 -7.70 10.41 10.23
N LEU A 143 -7.21 9.31 10.83
CA LEU A 143 -7.16 8.01 10.16
C LEU A 143 -8.56 7.59 9.70
N LEU A 144 -8.61 6.90 8.56
CA LEU A 144 -9.82 6.24 8.10
C LEU A 144 -10.09 5.04 9.02
N ALA A 145 -11.32 4.87 9.46
CA ALA A 145 -11.74 3.77 10.33
C ALA A 145 -12.15 2.53 9.52
N SER A 146 -12.63 2.72 8.29
CA SER A 146 -13.00 1.63 7.38
C SER A 146 -12.61 1.90 5.92
N PRO A 147 -12.45 0.86 5.07
CA PRO A 147 -12.22 1.05 3.65
C PRO A 147 -13.27 1.95 2.99
N GLN A 148 -14.53 1.87 3.41
CA GLN A 148 -15.64 2.61 2.83
C GLN A 148 -15.49 4.14 3.00
N ASP A 149 -14.76 4.59 4.01
CA ASP A 149 -14.52 6.01 4.27
C ASP A 149 -13.77 6.68 3.09
N LEU A 150 -13.04 5.89 2.27
CA LEU A 150 -12.43 6.36 1.02
C LEU A 150 -13.46 6.89 0.01
N LEU A 151 -14.69 6.38 0.05
CA LEU A 151 -15.77 6.81 -0.83
C LEU A 151 -16.26 8.22 -0.50
N ASP A 152 -16.00 8.74 0.70
CA ASP A 152 -16.41 10.10 1.06
C ASP A 152 -15.37 11.13 0.63
N LEU A 153 -14.11 10.70 0.46
CA LEU A 153 -13.02 11.57 0.00
C LEU A 153 -13.16 11.94 -1.48
N SER A 154 -13.75 11.07 -2.27
CA SER A 154 -13.88 11.27 -3.72
C SER A 154 -15.05 12.16 -4.14
N ARG A 155 -15.71 12.82 -3.19
CA ARG A 155 -16.87 13.71 -3.43
C ARG A 155 -16.46 15.20 -3.51
N THR A 156 -15.18 15.50 -3.33
CA THR A 156 -14.60 16.85 -3.38
C THR A 156 -13.80 17.00 -4.66
#